data_AF-A0A1Y0EDN6-F1
#
_entry.id   AF-A0A1Y0EDN6-F1
#
_cell.length_a   1.000
_cell.length_b   1.000
_cell.length_c   1.000
_cell.angle_alpha   90.00
_cell.angle_beta   90.00
_cell.angle_gamma   90.00
#
_symmetry.space_group_name_H-M   'P 1'
#
loop_
_entity.id
_entity.type
_entity.pdbx_description
1 polymer ?
#
loop_
_entity_poly.entity_id
_entity_poly.type
_entity_poly.pdbx_seq_one_letter_code
_entity_poly.pdbx_strand_id
1 'polypeptide(L)'
;MKAPIDKELDRLRYLAGTKYLKIFIKYPEYWELMLLIAINENNQDIGIEDYLDNIATMQVNRVTVRNFIKDRVAEGTILSRQGEKKSRRMLTLSDKVTEELKDYFQHYQIKINQFASRD
;
A
#
# COMPACT_ATOMS: atom_id res chain seq x y z
N MET A 1 -14.19 -27.14 2.36
CA MET A 1 -13.07 -26.18 2.52
C MET A 1 -12.37 -26.09 1.17
N LYS A 2 -12.25 -24.89 0.56
CA LYS A 2 -11.52 -24.72 -0.72
C LYS A 2 -10.05 -25.11 -0.55
N ALA A 3 -9.45 -25.71 -1.58
CA ALA A 3 -8.03 -26.06 -1.55
C ALA A 3 -7.18 -24.78 -1.44
N PRO A 4 -5.95 -24.85 -0.89
CA PRO A 4 -5.07 -23.67 -0.80
C PRO A 4 -4.87 -22.95 -2.14
N ILE A 5 -4.77 -23.71 -3.24
CA ILE A 5 -4.62 -23.17 -4.59
C ILE A 5 -5.88 -22.40 -5.02
N ASP A 6 -7.08 -22.93 -4.73
CA ASP A 6 -8.34 -22.24 -5.06
C ASP A 6 -8.48 -20.93 -4.29
N LYS A 7 -8.07 -20.90 -3.02
CA LYS A 7 -8.09 -19.68 -2.21
C LYS A 7 -7.17 -18.61 -2.77
N GLU A 8 -5.99 -19.00 -3.25
CA GLU A 8 -5.06 -18.07 -3.88
C GLU A 8 -5.59 -17.53 -5.22
N LEU A 9 -6.18 -18.41 -6.04
CA LEU A 9 -6.84 -17.98 -7.29
C LEU A 9 -7.99 -17.01 -7.03
N ASP A 10 -8.81 -17.28 -6.01
CA ASP A 10 -9.87 -16.36 -5.60
C ASP A 10 -9.32 -15.03 -5.11
N ARG A 11 -8.21 -15.04 -4.36
CA ARG A 11 -7.48 -13.82 -3.93
C ARG A 11 -7.07 -12.95 -5.09
N LEU A 12 -6.44 -13.54 -6.10
CA LEU A 12 -6.00 -12.82 -7.29
C LEU A 12 -7.20 -12.23 -8.06
N ARG A 13 -8.28 -12.99 -8.20
CA ARG A 13 -9.50 -12.54 -8.91
C ARG A 13 -10.22 -11.43 -8.17
N TYR A 14 -10.35 -11.54 -6.85
CA TYR A 14 -10.92 -10.49 -6.00
C TYR A 14 -10.13 -9.20 -6.18
N LEU A 15 -8.81 -9.28 -5.99
CA LEU A 15 -7.91 -8.13 -6.13
C LEU A 15 -7.96 -7.52 -7.54
N ALA A 16 -8.04 -8.32 -8.60
CA ALA A 16 -8.19 -7.80 -9.97
C ALA A 16 -9.53 -7.07 -10.21
N GLY A 17 -10.57 -7.41 -9.45
CA GLY A 17 -11.89 -6.78 -9.52
C GLY A 17 -12.01 -5.46 -8.74
N THR A 18 -11.04 -5.15 -7.90
CA THR A 18 -11.00 -3.90 -7.11
C THR A 18 -10.81 -2.67 -8.00
N LYS A 19 -11.22 -1.50 -7.51
CA LYS A 19 -11.11 -0.24 -8.24
C LYS A 19 -9.72 0.39 -8.06
N TYR A 20 -9.21 0.42 -6.84
CA TYR A 20 -7.96 1.10 -6.49
C TYR A 20 -6.83 0.12 -6.18
N LEU A 21 -7.10 -0.99 -5.49
CA LEU A 21 -6.07 -1.99 -5.15
C LEU A 21 -5.44 -2.66 -6.39
N LYS A 22 -6.22 -2.83 -7.47
CA LYS A 22 -5.74 -3.46 -8.72
C LYS A 22 -4.51 -2.77 -9.34
N ILE A 23 -4.28 -1.50 -9.01
CA ILE A 23 -3.13 -0.73 -9.51
C ILE A 23 -1.85 -1.19 -8.80
N PHE A 24 -1.96 -1.55 -7.52
CA PHE A 24 -0.84 -1.96 -6.66
C PHE A 24 -0.49 -3.44 -6.83
N ILE A 25 -1.42 -4.31 -7.20
CA ILE A 25 -1.13 -5.75 -7.38
C ILE A 25 -0.36 -6.06 -8.66
N LYS A 26 -0.20 -5.09 -9.56
CA LYS A 26 0.44 -5.31 -10.87
C LYS A 26 1.88 -5.81 -10.72
N TYR A 27 2.57 -5.35 -9.68
CA TYR A 27 3.93 -5.75 -9.35
C TYR A 27 4.07 -5.93 -7.83
N PRO A 28 4.82 -6.96 -7.36
CA PRO A 28 5.02 -7.20 -5.93
C PRO A 28 5.50 -5.97 -5.16
N GLU A 29 6.43 -5.20 -5.72
CA GLU A 29 7.00 -4.00 -5.09
C GLU A 29 5.98 -2.87 -4.87
N TYR A 30 4.94 -2.79 -5.70
CA TYR A 30 3.91 -1.76 -5.56
C TYR A 30 2.92 -2.16 -4.48
N TRP A 31 2.59 -3.46 -4.40
CA TRP A 31 1.79 -4.01 -3.32
C TRP A 31 2.50 -3.84 -1.98
N GLU A 32 3.78 -4.22 -1.91
CA GLU A 32 4.61 -4.05 -0.71
C GLU A 32 4.72 -2.57 -0.32
N LEU A 33 5.00 -1.66 -1.26
CA LEU A 33 5.04 -0.23 -1.01
C LEU A 33 3.73 0.27 -0.38
N MET A 34 2.58 -0.14 -0.90
CA MET A 34 1.28 0.27 -0.36
C MET A 34 1.12 -0.20 1.09
N LEU A 35 1.52 -1.43 1.41
CA LEU A 35 1.50 -1.96 2.76
C LEU A 35 2.46 -1.23 3.69
N LEU A 36 3.67 -0.91 3.22
CA LEU A 36 4.64 -0.12 3.98
C LEU A 36 4.10 1.29 4.29
N ILE A 37 3.43 1.93 3.33
CA ILE A 37 2.77 3.23 3.56
C ILE A 37 1.67 3.09 4.61
N ALA A 38 0.82 2.06 4.51
CA ALA A 38 -0.26 1.82 5.48
C ALA A 38 0.28 1.59 6.91
N ILE A 39 1.36 0.80 7.04
CA ILE A 39 2.03 0.51 8.32
C ILE A 39 2.59 1.80 8.96
N ASN A 40 2.98 2.78 8.14
CA ASN A 40 3.72 3.97 8.56
C ASN A 40 2.94 5.28 8.41
N GLU A 41 1.61 5.24 8.23
CA GLU A 41 0.77 6.40 7.93
C GLU A 41 0.94 7.57 8.93
N ASN A 42 1.26 7.28 10.18
CA ASN A 42 1.48 8.27 11.24
C ASN A 42 2.96 8.47 11.62
N ASN A 43 3.89 7.86 10.90
CA ASN A 43 5.32 7.95 11.19
C ASN A 43 5.96 9.10 10.39
N GLN A 44 6.20 10.22 11.07
CA GLN A 44 6.77 11.41 10.44
C GLN A 44 8.27 11.30 10.10
N ASP A 45 8.93 10.25 10.59
CA ASP A 45 10.35 10.05 10.34
C ASP A 45 10.64 9.35 9.01
N ILE A 46 9.62 8.76 8.38
CA ILE A 46 9.76 7.98 7.15
C ILE A 46 9.42 8.82 5.93
N GLY A 47 10.40 8.98 5.05
CA GLY A 47 10.26 9.61 3.74
C GLY A 47 10.20 8.60 2.61
N ILE A 48 10.10 9.13 1.38
CA ILE A 48 10.08 8.35 0.14
C ILE A 48 11.32 7.44 0.01
N GLU A 49 12.50 7.93 0.38
CA GLU A 49 13.73 7.15 0.28
C GLU A 49 13.75 5.97 1.24
N ASP A 50 13.26 6.15 2.47
CA ASP A 50 13.15 5.09 3.45
C ASP A 50 12.20 3.97 2.95
N TYR A 51 11.09 4.32 2.28
CA TYR A 51 10.24 3.31 1.65
C TYR A 51 10.99 2.53 0.57
N LEU A 52 11.74 3.22 -0.30
CA LEU A 52 12.50 2.56 -1.38
C LEU A 52 13.62 1.67 -0.85
N ASP A 53 14.22 2.02 0.29
CA ASP A 53 15.25 1.22 0.97
C ASP A 53 14.66 -0.05 1.62
N ASN A 54 13.39 -0.02 2.02
CA ASN A 54 12.74 -1.11 2.76
C ASN A 54 11.89 -2.06 1.91
N ILE A 55 11.71 -1.80 0.61
CA ILE A 55 11.02 -2.74 -0.30
C ILE A 55 11.92 -3.95 -0.54
N ALA A 56 11.54 -5.11 -0.01
CA ALA A 56 12.27 -6.36 -0.16
C ALA A 56 11.97 -7.07 -1.48
N THR A 57 10.86 -6.77 -2.13
CA THR A 57 10.41 -7.41 -3.38
C THR A 57 10.86 -6.66 -4.64
N MET A 58 11.73 -5.66 -4.51
CA MET A 58 12.16 -4.77 -5.59
C MET A 58 12.75 -5.53 -6.79
N GLN A 59 12.05 -5.51 -7.93
CA GLN A 59 12.55 -6.05 -9.20
C GLN A 59 12.89 -4.96 -10.22
N VAL A 60 12.29 -3.77 -10.09
CA VAL A 60 12.57 -2.60 -10.91
C VAL A 60 13.54 -1.65 -10.22
N ASN A 61 14.11 -0.70 -10.97
CA ASN A 61 14.96 0.30 -10.36
C ASN A 61 14.14 1.30 -9.50
N ARG A 62 14.82 1.99 -8.58
CA ARG A 62 14.20 3.01 -7.71
C ARG A 62 13.51 4.13 -8.47
N VAL A 63 14.00 4.47 -9.67
CA VAL A 63 13.41 5.53 -10.50
C VAL A 63 12.01 5.14 -10.94
N THR A 64 11.79 3.89 -11.34
CA THR A 64 10.48 3.35 -11.71
C THR A 64 9.51 3.42 -10.55
N VAL A 65 9.91 3.01 -9.34
CA VAL A 65 9.03 3.09 -8.16
C VAL A 65 8.76 4.55 -7.75
N ARG A 66 9.75 5.44 -7.85
CA ARG A 66 9.51 6.88 -7.62
C ARG A 66 8.51 7.46 -8.60
N ASN A 67 8.59 7.08 -9.88
CA ASN A 67 7.63 7.52 -10.89
C ASN A 67 6.24 6.99 -10.57
N PHE A 68 6.13 5.70 -10.18
CA PHE A 68 4.86 5.14 -9.70
C PHE A 68 4.28 5.93 -8.53
N ILE A 69 5.08 6.27 -7.51
CA ILE A 69 4.63 7.10 -6.37
C ILE A 69 4.11 8.45 -6.86
N LYS A 70 4.85 9.14 -7.75
CA LYS A 70 4.43 10.43 -8.30
C LYS A 70 3.11 10.34 -9.04
N ASP A 71 2.93 9.31 -9.87
CA ASP A 71 1.68 9.10 -10.61
C ASP A 71 0.51 8.85 -9.66
N ARG A 72 0.71 8.02 -8.64
CA ARG A 72 -0.32 7.73 -7.62
C ARG A 72 -0.67 8.96 -6.79
N VAL A 73 0.29 9.84 -6.52
CA VAL A 73 0.06 11.15 -5.88
C VAL A 73 -0.75 12.08 -6.79
N ALA A 74 -0.42 12.14 -8.08
CA ALA A 74 -1.17 12.95 -9.04
C ALA A 74 -2.62 12.45 -9.21
N GLU A 75 -2.83 11.14 -9.14
CA GLU A 75 -4.16 10.51 -9.20
C GLU A 75 -4.92 10.55 -7.86
N GLY A 76 -4.28 11.02 -6.78
CA GLY A 76 -4.89 11.13 -5.46
C GLY A 76 -5.12 9.80 -4.74
N THR A 77 -4.47 8.72 -5.17
CA THR A 77 -4.54 7.40 -4.50
C THR A 77 -3.54 7.30 -3.34
N ILE A 78 -2.41 8.00 -3.47
CA ILE A 78 -1.46 8.30 -2.41
C ILE A 78 -1.54 9.80 -2.12
N LEU A 79 -1.51 10.21 -0.86
CA LEU A 79 -1.47 11.61 -0.46
C LEU A 79 -0.08 11.94 0.04
N SER A 80 0.47 13.06 -0.41
CA SER A 80 1.74 13.58 0.12
C SER A 80 1.45 14.68 1.14
N ARG A 81 1.90 14.49 2.38
CA ARG A 81 1.81 15.49 3.45
C ARG A 81 3.20 16.03 3.78
N GLN A 82 3.29 17.31 4.13
CA GLN A 82 4.55 17.84 4.69
C GLN A 82 4.73 17.27 6.10
N GLY A 83 5.88 16.63 6.35
CA GLY A 83 6.28 16.27 7.71
C GLY A 83 6.80 17.48 8.49
N GLU A 84 6.97 17.34 9.81
CA GLU A 84 7.48 18.40 10.68
C GLU A 84 8.85 18.95 10.26
N LYS A 85 9.70 18.12 9.64
CA LYS A 85 10.94 18.57 8.99
C LYS A 85 10.63 18.97 7.55
N LYS A 86 10.88 20.24 7.19
CA LYS A 86 10.64 20.87 5.86
C LYS A 86 11.06 20.05 4.63
N SER A 87 12.00 19.11 4.75
CA SER A 87 12.49 18.28 3.64
C SER A 87 11.80 16.91 3.51
N ARG A 88 11.04 16.45 4.51
CA ARG A 88 10.44 15.11 4.51
C ARG A 88 8.98 15.19 4.07
N ARG A 89 8.68 14.51 2.96
CA ARG A 89 7.31 14.28 2.51
C ARG A 89 6.84 12.95 3.04
N MET A 90 5.82 12.98 3.88
CA MET A 90 5.11 11.79 4.32
C MET A 90 4.19 11.32 3.19
N LEU A 91 4.01 10.01 3.11
CA LEU A 91 3.02 9.39 2.24
C LEU A 91 1.93 8.79 3.12
N THR A 92 0.67 9.01 2.75
CA THR A 92 -0.46 8.30 3.31
C THR A 92 -1.30 7.72 2.18
N LEU A 93 -2.10 6.70 2.45
CA LEU A 93 -3.08 6.25 1.48
C LEU A 93 -4.27 7.21 1.48
N SER A 94 -4.99 7.30 0.36
CA SER A 94 -6.28 7.97 0.35
C SER A 94 -7.34 7.12 1.07
N ASP A 95 -8.37 7.76 1.62
CA ASP A 95 -9.46 7.07 2.33
C ASP A 95 -10.07 5.94 1.49
N LYS A 96 -10.22 6.16 0.18
CA LYS A 96 -10.74 5.17 -0.78
C LYS A 96 -9.87 3.93 -0.91
N VAL A 97 -8.55 4.09 -0.92
CA VAL A 97 -7.60 2.97 -0.97
C VAL A 97 -7.59 2.26 0.39
N THR A 98 -7.62 3.02 1.48
CA THR A 98 -7.66 2.49 2.85
C THR A 98 -8.92 1.67 3.12
N GLU A 99 -10.08 2.13 2.68
CA GLU A 99 -11.36 1.39 2.76
C GLU A 99 -11.29 0.08 2.00
N GLU A 100 -10.87 0.10 0.72
CA GLU A 100 -10.77 -1.11 -0.09
C GLU A 100 -9.73 -2.10 0.46
N LEU A 101 -8.65 -1.58 1.05
CA LEU A 101 -7.64 -2.39 1.74
C LEU A 101 -8.19 -3.06 3.01
N LYS A 102 -9.00 -2.35 3.80
CA LYS A 102 -9.70 -2.92 4.96
C LYS A 102 -10.68 -4.01 4.54
N ASP A 103 -11.47 -3.77 3.49
CA ASP A 103 -12.40 -4.75 2.93
C ASP A 103 -11.68 -6.01 2.47
N TYR A 104 -10.55 -5.86 1.78
CA TYR A 104 -9.69 -6.99 1.38
C TYR A 104 -9.26 -7.83 2.59
N PHE A 105 -8.71 -7.20 3.61
CA PHE A 105 -8.22 -7.93 4.78
C PHE A 105 -9.35 -8.58 5.59
N GLN A 106 -10.51 -7.93 5.70
CA GLN A 106 -11.69 -8.50 6.32
C GLN A 106 -12.20 -9.72 5.52
N HIS A 107 -12.26 -9.61 4.19
CA HIS A 107 -12.69 -10.70 3.31
C HIS A 107 -11.81 -11.94 3.45
N TYR A 108 -10.50 -11.77 3.55
CA TYR A 108 -9.55 -12.87 3.73
C TYR A 108 -9.25 -13.23 5.19
N GLN A 109 -9.98 -12.64 6.14
CA GLN A 109 -9.82 -12.86 7.59
C GLN A 109 -8.37 -12.67 8.07
N ILE A 110 -7.65 -11.75 7.42
CA ILE A 110 -6.30 -11.38 7.80
C ILE A 110 -6.43 -10.46 9.01
N LYS A 111 -5.96 -10.92 10.17
CA LYS A 111 -5.96 -10.10 11.39
C LYS A 111 -5.01 -8.91 11.20
N ILE A 112 -5.54 -7.70 11.29
CA ILE A 112 -4.76 -6.48 11.26
C ILE A 112 -4.71 -5.90 12.67
N ASN A 113 -3.56 -5.98 13.33
CA ASN A 113 -3.39 -5.36 14.65
C ASN A 113 -3.25 -3.82 14.58
N GLN A 114 -3.18 -3.24 13.38
CA GLN A 114 -2.88 -1.82 13.14
C GLN A 114 -4.09 -0.90 12.94
N PHE A 115 -5.30 -1.41 12.71
CA PHE A 115 -6.52 -0.59 12.60
C PHE A 115 -7.43 -0.65 13.83
N ALA A 116 -6.98 -1.29 14.91
CA ALA A 116 -7.70 -1.21 16.18
C ALA A 116 -7.59 0.22 16.72
N SER A 117 -8.74 0.85 17.00
CA SER A 117 -8.79 2.07 17.81
C SER A 117 -8.00 1.82 19.09
N ARG A 118 -6.98 2.63 19.35
CA ARG A 118 -6.36 2.67 20.66
C ARG A 118 -7.36 3.39 21.57
N ASP A 119 -7.99 2.63 22.46
CA ASP A 119 -8.65 3.18 23.66
C ASP A 119 -7.63 3.99 24.49
#